data_AF-A0A4Z0YQH2-F1
#
_entry.id   AF-A0A4Z0YQH2-F1
#
_cell.length_a   1.000
_cell.length_b   1.000
_cell.length_c   1.000
_cell.angle_alpha   90.00
_cell.angle_beta   90.00
_cell.angle_gamma   90.00
#
_symmetry.space_group_name_H-M   'P 1'
#
loop_
_entity.id
_entity.type
_entity.pdbx_description
1 polymer ?
#
loop_
_entity_poly.entity_id
_entity_poly.type
_entity_poly.pdbx_seq_one_letter_code
_entity_poly.pdbx_strand_id
1 'polypeptide(L)'
;MQRVGGPSLFPRLPASTRLWKCQTRYTHRKKLWQPRPGEPLRRVFPTFDISNLLLDLDAEGVKGVRAFDSQLDGEPEPSSAQKACELQPIKERVADFEKKYDECEYNFNSISADKFHPLHISDFDILAATLLDSSNTPKMAPGASIHNKPVSYTDMLDSVLDQNGVPRIARDQTSNTITYMQFRRRSLAHSLSLAPEDEELLTVAFNGHMSFSKIDRLVARAIQTPEGCRILSEVSDKLYESLIVAQEVEPIQLLSLLNNMLINLDRYGLHMSNKLYELGIWTSLKCHAIVTAQQYIEKRVKHGDYDNDFIDSILINILETSIASAPLNFHGSQLNVSSRLGALFSLLTGYVPGEGQSVFSLRSLVNRERPHGFRLYIQCLARLGAFRTIWHEWHQIDYASSGGNIDVRQDSAFNENSYFVTAILNSLAKNNDIAGLATSSEFTNVTGQFREDCQIDILVISRSARALALPDRRVKNSNPTPIYAKNWEKLYQIFKEKQMKKAFLALQAFLMSKTSFS
;
A
#
# COMPACT_ATOMS: atom_id res chain seq x y z
N MET A 1 -45.01 -50.44 9.01
CA MET A 1 -45.41 -49.14 9.57
C MET A 1 -44.17 -48.30 9.82
N GLN A 2 -43.90 -47.33 8.95
CA GLN A 2 -42.89 -46.30 9.14
C GLN A 2 -43.58 -44.99 8.79
N ARG A 3 -43.58 -44.03 9.73
CA ARG A 3 -44.25 -42.73 9.59
C ARG A 3 -43.55 -41.92 8.51
N VAL A 4 -44.21 -41.69 7.39
CA VAL A 4 -43.81 -40.69 6.41
C VAL A 4 -44.49 -39.37 6.79
N GLY A 5 -43.68 -38.35 7.04
CA GLY A 5 -44.02 -36.94 6.80
C GLY A 5 -45.01 -36.26 7.76
N GLY A 6 -44.53 -35.24 8.47
CA GLY A 6 -45.39 -34.30 9.18
C GLY A 6 -46.31 -33.47 8.26
N PRO A 7 -47.30 -32.76 8.82
CA PRO A 7 -48.45 -32.19 8.12
C PRO A 7 -48.16 -30.92 7.29
N SER A 8 -46.92 -30.67 6.87
CA SER A 8 -46.50 -29.40 6.25
C SER A 8 -46.33 -29.41 4.73
N LEU A 9 -46.73 -30.49 4.03
CA LEU A 9 -46.58 -30.60 2.56
C LEU A 9 -47.85 -30.29 1.74
N PHE A 10 -48.90 -29.74 2.35
CA PHE A 10 -50.05 -29.24 1.58
C PHE A 10 -50.15 -27.71 1.68
N PRO A 11 -50.16 -26.96 0.56
CA PRO A 11 -50.57 -25.56 0.61
C PRO A 11 -52.00 -25.48 1.17
N ARG A 12 -52.27 -24.48 2.02
CA ARG A 12 -53.62 -24.25 2.58
C ARG A 12 -54.60 -24.02 1.42
N LEU A 13 -55.38 -25.04 1.10
CA LEU A 13 -56.47 -24.93 0.14
C LEU A 13 -57.61 -24.09 0.74
N PRO A 14 -58.28 -23.22 -0.04
CA PRO A 14 -59.45 -22.47 0.41
C PRO A 14 -60.54 -23.41 0.96
N ALA A 15 -61.28 -22.99 1.99
CA ALA A 15 -62.32 -23.81 2.63
C ALA A 15 -63.46 -24.27 1.69
N SER A 16 -63.59 -23.65 0.51
CA SER A 16 -64.57 -24.01 -0.53
C SER A 16 -64.07 -25.06 -1.52
N THR A 17 -62.81 -25.50 -1.42
CA THR A 17 -62.23 -26.45 -2.38
C THR A 17 -62.67 -27.86 -2.02
N ARG A 18 -63.59 -28.43 -2.82
CA ARG A 18 -64.00 -29.83 -2.66
C ARG A 18 -62.79 -30.73 -2.94
N LEU A 19 -62.36 -31.50 -1.92
CA LEU A 19 -61.13 -32.31 -1.92
C LEU A 19 -60.97 -33.24 -3.15
N TRP A 20 -62.06 -33.72 -3.74
CA TRP A 20 -62.03 -34.54 -4.96
C TRP A 20 -61.50 -33.79 -6.21
N LYS A 21 -61.53 -32.45 -6.22
CA LYS A 21 -60.99 -31.65 -7.35
C LYS A 21 -59.47 -31.49 -7.29
N CYS A 22 -58.84 -31.87 -6.18
CA CYS A 22 -57.40 -31.70 -5.93
C CYS A 22 -56.66 -33.04 -5.85
N GLN A 23 -57.34 -34.15 -6.14
CA GLN A 23 -56.77 -35.49 -6.02
C GLN A 23 -56.17 -35.93 -7.37
N THR A 24 -54.90 -35.61 -7.57
CA THR A 24 -54.14 -36.11 -8.73
C THR A 24 -53.57 -37.50 -8.38
N ARG A 25 -53.96 -38.55 -9.10
CA ARG A 25 -53.38 -39.90 -8.94
C ARG A 25 -52.30 -40.13 -9.99
N TYR A 26 -51.10 -40.49 -9.53
CA TYR A 26 -50.00 -40.91 -10.39
C TYR A 26 -50.26 -42.32 -10.90
N THR A 27 -50.31 -42.50 -12.22
CA THR A 27 -50.35 -43.83 -12.83
C THR A 27 -48.95 -44.45 -12.74
N HIS A 28 -48.74 -45.35 -11.78
CA HIS A 28 -47.54 -46.20 -11.78
C HIS A 28 -47.62 -47.16 -12.97
N ARG A 29 -46.94 -46.84 -14.08
CA ARG A 29 -46.67 -47.86 -15.10
C ARG A 29 -45.88 -48.97 -14.45
N LYS A 30 -46.42 -50.20 -14.48
CA LYS A 30 -45.63 -51.42 -14.29
C LYS A 30 -44.50 -51.39 -15.32
N LYS A 31 -43.31 -50.95 -14.92
CA LYS A 31 -42.09 -51.35 -15.63
C LYS A 31 -42.10 -52.86 -15.52
N LEU A 32 -42.37 -53.54 -16.64
CA LEU A 32 -42.02 -54.94 -16.80
C LEU A 32 -40.52 -55.02 -16.49
N TRP A 33 -40.19 -55.44 -15.28
CA TRP A 33 -38.83 -55.80 -14.92
C TRP A 33 -38.48 -57.00 -15.80
N GLN A 34 -37.87 -56.74 -16.95
CA GLN A 34 -37.18 -57.80 -17.68
C GLN A 34 -35.93 -58.12 -16.85
N PRO A 35 -35.82 -59.35 -16.29
CA PRO A 35 -34.59 -59.74 -15.62
C PRO A 35 -33.45 -59.63 -16.63
N ARG A 36 -32.41 -58.87 -16.30
CA ARG A 36 -31.18 -58.85 -17.11
C ARG A 36 -30.60 -60.27 -17.09
N PRO A 37 -30.20 -60.85 -18.25
CA PRO A 37 -29.48 -62.10 -18.25
C PRO A 37 -28.14 -61.89 -17.54
N GLY A 38 -27.93 -62.56 -16.39
CA GLY A 38 -26.62 -62.64 -15.74
C GLY A 38 -26.43 -61.93 -14.40
N GLU A 39 -27.47 -61.49 -13.68
CA GLU A 39 -27.27 -61.01 -12.29
C GLU A 39 -27.16 -62.17 -11.28
N PRO A 40 -26.21 -62.11 -10.33
CA PRO A 40 -25.89 -63.21 -9.43
C PRO A 40 -26.96 -63.43 -8.36
N LEU A 41 -27.25 -64.70 -8.09
CA LEU A 41 -28.12 -65.19 -7.02
C LEU A 41 -27.68 -64.60 -5.66
N ARG A 42 -28.52 -63.71 -5.10
CA ARG A 42 -28.47 -63.24 -3.71
C ARG A 42 -28.61 -64.42 -2.74
N ARG A 43 -27.53 -65.12 -2.43
CA ARG A 43 -27.53 -66.32 -1.56
C ARG A 43 -26.92 -66.13 -0.17
N VAL A 44 -26.54 -64.93 0.25
CA VAL A 44 -25.68 -64.80 1.46
C VAL A 44 -26.24 -63.92 2.59
N PHE A 45 -27.39 -63.25 2.42
CA PHE A 45 -28.03 -62.55 3.54
C PHE A 45 -29.54 -62.83 3.56
N PRO A 46 -30.12 -63.27 4.70
CA PRO A 46 -31.56 -63.24 4.88
C PRO A 46 -31.95 -61.77 5.08
N THR A 47 -32.07 -61.02 3.99
CA THR A 47 -32.93 -59.85 4.01
C THR A 47 -34.34 -60.35 4.30
N PHE A 48 -35.05 -59.73 5.24
CA PHE A 48 -36.49 -59.97 5.40
C PHE A 48 -37.13 -59.95 4.01
N ASP A 49 -37.54 -61.12 3.52
CA ASP A 49 -38.39 -61.23 2.35
C ASP A 49 -39.70 -60.56 2.76
N ILE A 50 -39.80 -59.26 2.52
CA ILE A 50 -41.09 -58.63 2.36
C ILE A 50 -41.62 -59.32 1.12
N SER A 51 -42.52 -60.29 1.33
CA SER A 51 -43.19 -61.01 0.26
C SER A 51 -43.57 -60.02 -0.84
N ASN A 52 -43.42 -60.38 -2.11
CA ASN A 52 -43.86 -59.55 -3.23
C ASN A 52 -45.36 -59.18 -3.19
N LEU A 53 -46.11 -59.57 -2.14
CA LEU A 53 -47.22 -58.75 -1.61
C LEU A 53 -46.70 -57.44 -0.99
N LEU A 54 -46.01 -56.61 -1.78
CA LEU A 54 -46.22 -55.18 -1.59
C LEU A 54 -47.63 -54.95 -2.13
N LEU A 55 -48.55 -54.80 -1.19
CA LEU A 55 -49.97 -54.52 -1.37
C LEU A 55 -50.22 -53.46 -2.46
N ASP A 56 -50.39 -53.89 -3.72
CA ASP A 56 -51.17 -53.14 -4.71
C ASP A 56 -52.65 -53.26 -4.27
N LEU A 57 -53.00 -52.60 -3.15
CA LEU A 57 -54.38 -52.48 -2.64
C LEU A 57 -55.30 -51.73 -3.62
N ASP A 58 -54.72 -51.20 -4.70
CA ASP A 58 -55.36 -50.41 -5.72
C ASP A 58 -55.32 -51.11 -7.09
N ALA A 59 -54.91 -52.38 -7.15
CA ALA A 59 -54.90 -53.13 -8.41
C ALA A 59 -56.34 -53.26 -8.93
N GLU A 60 -56.63 -52.53 -10.00
CA GLU A 60 -57.90 -52.61 -10.73
C GLU A 60 -58.21 -54.08 -11.07
N GLY A 61 -59.39 -54.54 -10.65
CA GLY A 61 -59.86 -55.92 -10.86
C GLY A 61 -59.70 -56.87 -9.67
N VAL A 62 -59.10 -56.45 -8.55
CA VAL A 62 -59.05 -57.25 -7.33
C VAL A 62 -60.38 -57.16 -6.56
N LYS A 63 -60.90 -58.31 -6.13
CA LYS A 63 -62.17 -58.46 -5.42
C LYS A 63 -62.12 -57.73 -4.07
N GLY A 64 -62.70 -56.54 -4.00
CA GLY A 64 -62.69 -55.66 -2.81
C GLY A 64 -62.20 -54.23 -3.07
N VAL A 65 -61.61 -53.97 -4.25
CA VAL A 65 -61.21 -52.63 -4.69
C VAL A 65 -62.34 -52.03 -5.53
N ARG A 66 -62.78 -50.80 -5.23
CA ARG A 66 -63.83 -50.12 -6.01
C ARG A 66 -63.35 -49.89 -7.45
N ALA A 67 -64.21 -50.12 -8.43
CA ALA A 67 -63.90 -49.77 -9.82
C ALA A 67 -63.69 -48.26 -9.96
N PHE A 68 -62.78 -47.86 -10.84
CA PHE A 68 -62.53 -46.46 -11.16
C PHE A 68 -63.82 -45.75 -11.60
N ASP A 69 -64.11 -44.60 -11.00
CA ASP A 69 -65.27 -43.77 -11.32
C ASP A 69 -64.82 -42.39 -11.79
N SER A 70 -64.86 -42.16 -13.10
CA SER A 70 -64.46 -40.89 -13.73
C SER A 70 -65.17 -39.63 -13.17
N GLN A 71 -66.35 -39.77 -12.56
CA GLN A 71 -67.06 -38.63 -11.96
C GLN A 71 -66.57 -38.29 -10.54
N LEU A 72 -66.01 -39.28 -9.83
CA LEU A 72 -65.51 -39.13 -8.45
C LEU A 72 -63.97 -39.07 -8.36
N ASP A 73 -63.26 -39.77 -9.24
CA ASP A 73 -61.79 -39.95 -9.23
C ASP A 73 -61.03 -38.99 -10.16
N GLY A 74 -61.75 -38.25 -11.01
CA GLY A 74 -61.18 -37.27 -11.95
C GLY A 74 -60.62 -37.87 -13.25
N GLU A 75 -60.10 -37.00 -14.11
CA GLU A 75 -59.42 -37.40 -15.35
C GLU A 75 -58.00 -37.91 -15.04
N PRO A 76 -57.59 -39.09 -15.53
CA PRO A 76 -56.22 -39.56 -15.36
C PRO A 76 -55.24 -38.60 -16.02
N GLU A 77 -54.16 -38.27 -15.31
CA GLU A 77 -53.12 -37.39 -15.87
C GLU A 77 -52.61 -37.97 -17.20
N PRO A 78 -52.46 -37.13 -18.25
CA PRO A 78 -51.97 -37.60 -19.52
C PRO A 78 -50.57 -38.18 -19.33
N SER A 79 -50.21 -39.21 -20.10
CA SER A 79 -48.89 -39.85 -19.99
C SER A 79 -47.69 -38.90 -20.16
N SER A 80 -47.92 -37.69 -20.70
CA SER A 80 -46.96 -36.59 -20.78
C SER A 80 -46.77 -35.82 -19.47
N ALA A 81 -47.73 -35.83 -18.55
CA ALA A 81 -47.70 -35.10 -17.28
C ALA A 81 -46.58 -35.61 -16.36
N GLN A 82 -46.42 -36.94 -16.25
CA GLN A 82 -45.31 -37.51 -15.46
C GLN A 82 -43.94 -37.07 -16.02
N LYS A 83 -43.75 -37.13 -17.35
CA LYS A 83 -42.52 -36.62 -17.99
C LYS A 83 -42.36 -35.12 -17.80
N ALA A 84 -43.45 -34.35 -17.87
CA ALA A 84 -43.41 -32.90 -17.65
C ALA A 84 -42.99 -32.58 -16.20
N CYS A 85 -43.54 -33.27 -15.21
CA CYS A 85 -43.17 -33.13 -13.79
C CYS A 85 -41.72 -33.57 -13.52
N GLU A 86 -41.24 -34.63 -14.17
CA GLU A 86 -39.82 -35.06 -14.07
C GLU A 86 -38.87 -34.06 -14.75
N LEU A 87 -39.29 -33.46 -15.87
CA LEU A 87 -38.50 -32.48 -16.62
C LEU A 87 -38.57 -31.07 -16.03
N GLN A 88 -39.61 -30.72 -15.29
CA GLN A 88 -39.80 -29.40 -14.70
C GLN A 88 -38.62 -28.95 -13.82
N PRO A 89 -38.13 -29.72 -12.83
CA PRO A 89 -36.98 -29.32 -12.03
C PRO A 89 -35.69 -29.26 -12.84
N ILE A 90 -35.58 -30.03 -13.94
CA ILE A 90 -34.43 -29.94 -14.86
C ILE A 90 -34.50 -28.64 -15.65
N LYS A 91 -35.68 -28.29 -16.18
CA LYS A 91 -35.91 -27.03 -16.89
C LYS A 91 -35.67 -25.82 -16.01
N GLU A 92 -36.13 -25.86 -14.75
CA GLU A 92 -35.87 -24.80 -13.77
C GLU A 92 -34.37 -24.66 -13.50
N ARG A 93 -33.64 -25.76 -13.31
CA ARG A 93 -32.17 -25.72 -13.15
C ARG A 93 -31.44 -25.22 -14.38
N VAL A 94 -31.89 -25.57 -15.58
CA VAL A 94 -31.31 -25.08 -16.84
C VAL A 94 -31.57 -23.58 -16.98
N ALA A 95 -32.79 -23.11 -16.74
CA ALA A 95 -33.13 -21.69 -16.78
C ALA A 95 -32.33 -20.88 -15.74
N ASP A 96 -32.16 -21.40 -14.52
CA ASP A 96 -31.32 -20.79 -13.49
C ASP A 96 -29.84 -20.74 -13.90
N PHE A 97 -29.36 -21.76 -14.61
CA PHE A 97 -28.00 -21.79 -15.13
C PHE A 97 -27.81 -20.78 -16.25
N GLU A 98 -28.72 -20.74 -17.23
CA GLU A 98 -28.71 -19.78 -18.35
C GLU A 98 -28.71 -18.35 -17.82
N LYS A 99 -29.61 -18.03 -16.88
CA LYS A 99 -29.65 -16.71 -16.24
C LYS A 99 -28.32 -16.32 -15.59
N LYS A 100 -27.71 -17.24 -14.83
CA LYS A 100 -26.40 -16.99 -14.19
C LYS A 100 -25.28 -16.84 -15.21
N TYR A 101 -25.34 -17.60 -16.30
CA TYR A 101 -24.39 -17.51 -17.38
C TYR A 101 -24.48 -16.14 -18.08
N ASP A 102 -25.70 -15.69 -18.40
CA ASP A 102 -25.96 -14.38 -19.00
C ASP A 102 -25.48 -13.24 -18.08
N GLU A 103 -25.72 -13.34 -16.77
CA GLU A 103 -25.20 -12.38 -15.78
C GLU A 103 -23.66 -12.35 -15.79
N CYS A 104 -23.00 -13.51 -15.83
CA CYS A 104 -21.54 -13.59 -15.90
C CYS A 104 -20.98 -13.01 -17.20
N GLU A 105 -21.63 -13.29 -18.33
CA GLU A 105 -21.24 -12.77 -19.63
C GLU A 105 -21.45 -11.25 -19.71
N TYR A 106 -22.57 -10.75 -19.20
CA TYR A 106 -22.84 -9.31 -19.10
C TYR A 106 -21.76 -8.58 -18.28
N ASN A 107 -21.41 -9.12 -17.09
CA ASN A 107 -20.37 -8.53 -16.25
C ASN A 107 -19.02 -8.51 -16.96
N PHE A 108 -18.63 -9.62 -17.59
CA PHE A 108 -17.38 -9.69 -18.34
C PHE A 108 -17.37 -8.71 -19.51
N ASN A 109 -18.46 -8.64 -20.28
CA ASN A 109 -18.57 -7.76 -21.43
C ASN A 109 -18.49 -6.28 -21.03
N SER A 110 -19.15 -5.91 -19.92
CA SER A 110 -19.09 -4.56 -19.34
C SER A 110 -17.65 -4.12 -19.04
N ILE A 111 -16.83 -5.02 -18.49
CA ILE A 111 -15.43 -4.73 -18.16
C ILE A 111 -14.55 -4.77 -19.41
N SER A 112 -14.79 -5.73 -20.29
CA SER A 112 -13.99 -5.88 -21.51
C SER A 112 -14.09 -4.71 -22.48
N ALA A 113 -15.16 -3.93 -22.39
CA ALA A 113 -15.36 -2.72 -23.17
C ALA A 113 -14.38 -1.60 -22.78
N ASP A 114 -13.93 -1.57 -21.53
CA ASP A 114 -12.97 -0.59 -21.03
C ASP A 114 -11.56 -1.21 -20.97
N LYS A 115 -10.70 -0.82 -21.91
CA LYS A 115 -9.31 -1.30 -22.01
C LYS A 115 -8.54 -1.14 -20.70
N PHE A 116 -8.75 -0.05 -19.98
CA PHE A 116 -8.06 0.30 -18.74
C PHE A 116 -8.98 0.16 -17.51
N HIS A 117 -9.74 -0.93 -17.45
CA HIS A 117 -10.51 -1.24 -16.25
C HIS A 117 -9.62 -1.83 -15.12
N PRO A 118 -9.73 -1.35 -13.86
CA PRO A 118 -8.87 -1.77 -12.74
C PRO A 118 -9.14 -3.20 -12.27
N LEU A 119 -10.34 -3.73 -12.52
CA LEU A 119 -10.71 -5.10 -12.13
C LEU A 119 -10.28 -6.15 -13.15
N HIS A 120 -9.56 -5.78 -14.21
CA HIS A 120 -8.98 -6.77 -15.10
C HIS A 120 -8.05 -7.74 -14.36
N ILE A 121 -8.09 -9.00 -14.78
CA ILE A 121 -7.33 -10.09 -14.16
C ILE A 121 -5.85 -9.93 -14.48
N SER A 122 -5.05 -9.74 -13.44
CA SER A 122 -3.59 -9.66 -13.50
C SER A 122 -2.92 -11.02 -13.22
N ASP A 123 -1.61 -11.12 -13.52
CA ASP A 123 -0.80 -12.26 -13.10
C ASP A 123 -0.80 -12.45 -11.58
N PHE A 124 -0.83 -11.35 -10.83
CA PHE A 124 -0.86 -11.38 -9.38
C PHE A 124 -2.17 -11.96 -8.85
N ASP A 125 -3.31 -11.68 -9.48
CA ASP A 125 -4.60 -12.26 -9.08
C ASP A 125 -4.61 -13.77 -9.31
N ILE A 126 -4.04 -14.25 -10.42
CA ILE A 126 -3.92 -15.68 -10.70
C ILE A 126 -3.02 -16.34 -9.65
N LEU A 127 -1.87 -15.74 -9.35
CA LEU A 127 -0.96 -16.24 -8.32
C LEU A 127 -1.64 -16.24 -6.94
N ALA A 128 -2.33 -15.17 -6.58
CA ALA A 128 -3.00 -15.08 -5.30
C ALA A 128 -4.15 -16.08 -5.20
N ALA A 129 -4.94 -16.28 -6.25
CA ALA A 129 -5.94 -17.35 -6.32
C ALA A 129 -5.30 -18.74 -6.13
N THR A 130 -4.12 -18.99 -6.71
CA THR A 130 -3.40 -20.27 -6.51
C THR A 130 -2.92 -20.48 -5.08
N LEU A 131 -2.51 -19.40 -4.40
CA LEU A 131 -1.91 -19.47 -3.07
C LEU A 131 -2.95 -19.45 -1.94
N LEU A 132 -4.01 -18.66 -2.09
CA LEU A 132 -5.04 -18.47 -1.06
C LEU A 132 -6.05 -19.62 -1.01
N ASP A 133 -6.25 -20.33 -2.12
CA ASP A 133 -7.23 -21.41 -2.24
C ASP A 133 -6.65 -22.80 -1.86
N SER A 134 -5.49 -22.81 -1.18
CA SER A 134 -4.99 -24.01 -0.50
C SER A 134 -5.96 -24.38 0.63
N SER A 135 -6.84 -25.33 0.32
CA SER A 135 -7.91 -25.92 1.14
C SER A 135 -7.52 -26.52 2.50
N ASN A 136 -6.28 -26.28 2.96
CA ASN A 136 -5.74 -26.71 4.25
C ASN A 136 -5.57 -25.58 5.28
N THR A 137 -6.02 -24.35 5.01
CA THR A 137 -6.03 -23.32 6.06
C THR A 137 -7.11 -23.65 7.10
N PRO A 138 -6.75 -23.94 8.36
CA PRO A 138 -7.73 -24.25 9.39
C PRO A 138 -8.62 -23.02 9.57
N LYS A 139 -9.94 -23.22 9.44
CA LYS A 139 -10.96 -22.22 9.75
C LYS A 139 -10.66 -21.67 11.15
N MET A 140 -10.02 -20.49 11.23
CA MET A 140 -9.77 -19.85 12.51
C MET A 140 -11.11 -19.57 13.17
N ALA A 141 -11.18 -19.91 14.46
CA ALA A 141 -12.38 -19.81 15.26
C ALA A 141 -12.99 -18.39 15.19
N PRO A 142 -14.33 -18.28 15.17
CA PRO A 142 -15.03 -17.01 15.11
C PRO A 142 -14.90 -16.32 16.47
N GLY A 143 -13.87 -15.50 16.66
CA GLY A 143 -13.59 -14.93 17.99
C GLY A 143 -12.72 -13.68 18.06
N ALA A 144 -12.43 -13.00 16.95
CA ALA A 144 -11.68 -11.73 16.99
C ALA A 144 -12.37 -10.66 16.13
N SER A 145 -13.38 -10.04 16.73
CA SER A 145 -13.74 -8.65 16.43
C SER A 145 -12.72 -7.75 17.11
N ILE A 146 -12.14 -6.78 16.39
CA ILE A 146 -11.81 -5.42 16.85
C ILE A 146 -11.40 -4.60 15.60
N HIS A 147 -12.21 -3.57 15.34
CA HIS A 147 -11.96 -2.29 14.65
C HIS A 147 -10.97 -2.18 13.47
N ASN A 148 -11.49 -1.62 12.35
CA ASN A 148 -10.79 -1.16 11.15
C ASN A 148 -9.95 -2.24 10.45
N LYS A 149 -10.61 -3.27 9.91
CA LYS A 149 -9.94 -4.19 8.98
C LYS A 149 -9.67 -3.45 7.67
N PRO A 150 -8.40 -3.31 7.22
CA PRO A 150 -8.14 -2.98 5.83
C PRO A 150 -8.88 -4.00 4.96
N VAL A 151 -9.44 -3.56 3.83
CA VAL A 151 -10.08 -4.43 2.83
C VAL A 151 -9.17 -5.63 2.64
N SER A 152 -9.64 -6.82 3.04
CA SER A 152 -8.81 -8.01 2.94
C SER A 152 -8.56 -8.26 1.47
N TYR A 153 -7.34 -8.62 1.08
CA TYR A 153 -7.02 -8.90 -0.32
C TYR A 153 -7.98 -9.97 -0.92
N THR A 154 -8.54 -10.84 -0.07
CA THR A 154 -9.62 -11.78 -0.41
C THR A 154 -10.88 -11.08 -0.93
N ASP A 155 -11.31 -9.99 -0.30
CA ASP A 155 -12.51 -9.24 -0.69
C ASP A 155 -12.32 -8.57 -2.06
N MET A 156 -11.09 -8.11 -2.32
CA MET A 156 -10.70 -7.57 -3.63
C MET A 156 -10.67 -8.68 -4.70
N LEU A 157 -10.08 -9.84 -4.39
CA LEU A 157 -10.04 -10.97 -5.31
C LEU A 157 -11.47 -11.47 -5.64
N ASP A 158 -12.35 -11.57 -4.66
CA ASP A 158 -13.76 -11.92 -4.87
C ASP A 158 -14.47 -10.92 -5.79
N SER A 159 -14.22 -9.62 -5.58
CA SER A 159 -14.73 -8.57 -6.46
C SER A 159 -14.22 -8.73 -7.89
N VAL A 160 -12.93 -9.03 -8.08
CA VAL A 160 -12.34 -9.32 -9.40
C VAL A 160 -13.02 -10.53 -10.05
N LEU A 161 -13.22 -11.62 -9.31
CA LEU A 161 -13.85 -12.83 -9.83
C LEU A 161 -15.33 -12.60 -10.20
N ASP A 162 -16.09 -11.89 -9.37
CA ASP A 162 -17.50 -11.56 -9.64
C ASP A 162 -17.62 -10.70 -10.90
N GLN A 163 -16.79 -9.68 -11.00
CA GLN A 163 -16.85 -8.67 -12.06
C GLN A 163 -16.33 -9.25 -13.39
N ASN A 164 -15.34 -10.14 -13.39
CA ASN A 164 -14.91 -10.83 -14.62
C ASN A 164 -15.82 -12.02 -15.01
N GLY A 165 -16.99 -12.16 -14.36
CA GLY A 165 -17.94 -13.21 -14.70
C GLY A 165 -17.39 -14.62 -14.48
N VAL A 166 -16.61 -14.82 -13.40
CA VAL A 166 -16.15 -16.15 -12.95
C VAL A 166 -17.24 -16.75 -12.07
N PRO A 167 -17.91 -17.85 -12.47
CA PRO A 167 -19.03 -18.41 -11.71
C PRO A 167 -18.61 -18.84 -10.30
N ARG A 168 -19.47 -18.62 -9.30
CA ARG A 168 -19.19 -19.02 -7.91
C ARG A 168 -18.91 -20.52 -7.75
N ILE A 169 -19.59 -21.36 -8.53
CA ILE A 169 -19.37 -22.82 -8.54
C ILE A 169 -17.95 -23.18 -9.02
N ALA A 170 -17.35 -22.36 -9.89
CA ALA A 170 -15.98 -22.57 -10.33
C ALA A 170 -14.96 -22.18 -9.25
N ARG A 171 -15.35 -21.35 -8.27
CA ARG A 171 -14.50 -20.89 -7.16
C ARG A 171 -14.24 -21.96 -6.11
N ASP A 172 -15.10 -22.97 -6.05
CA ASP A 172 -14.93 -24.09 -5.11
C ASP A 172 -13.72 -24.98 -5.47
N GLN A 173 -13.16 -24.82 -6.67
CA GLN A 173 -11.99 -25.56 -7.15
C GLN A 173 -10.96 -24.61 -7.77
N THR A 174 -9.77 -24.55 -7.18
CA THR A 174 -8.66 -23.69 -7.62
C THR A 174 -8.33 -23.89 -9.10
N SER A 175 -8.28 -25.13 -9.57
CA SER A 175 -8.01 -25.46 -10.98
C SER A 175 -9.03 -24.84 -11.93
N ASN A 176 -10.31 -24.85 -11.56
CA ASN A 176 -11.38 -24.30 -12.38
C ASN A 176 -11.34 -22.78 -12.35
N THR A 177 -11.17 -22.19 -11.17
CA THR A 177 -11.00 -20.73 -11.00
C THR A 177 -9.89 -20.20 -11.89
N ILE A 178 -8.70 -20.79 -11.81
CA ILE A 178 -7.54 -20.40 -12.62
C ILE A 178 -7.84 -20.57 -14.11
N THR A 179 -8.50 -21.66 -14.51
CA THR A 179 -8.86 -21.90 -15.92
C THR A 179 -9.79 -20.81 -16.44
N TYR A 180 -10.82 -20.43 -15.68
CA TYR A 180 -11.71 -19.32 -16.04
C TYR A 180 -10.95 -17.99 -16.08
N MET A 181 -10.11 -17.71 -15.09
CA MET A 181 -9.32 -16.48 -15.04
C MET A 181 -8.40 -16.34 -16.26
N GLN A 182 -7.70 -17.43 -16.61
CA GLN A 182 -6.83 -17.46 -17.79
C GLN A 182 -7.62 -17.30 -19.09
N PHE A 183 -8.80 -17.94 -19.20
CA PHE A 183 -9.66 -17.80 -20.36
C PHE A 183 -10.10 -16.33 -20.55
N ARG A 184 -10.64 -15.70 -19.50
CA ARG A 184 -11.05 -14.29 -19.54
C ARG A 184 -9.89 -13.35 -19.87
N ARG A 185 -8.72 -13.59 -19.27
CA ARG A 185 -7.52 -12.80 -19.56
C ARG A 185 -7.05 -12.93 -21.01
N ARG A 186 -7.07 -14.13 -21.59
CA ARG A 186 -6.69 -14.34 -23.00
C ARG A 186 -7.64 -13.62 -23.95
N SER A 187 -8.94 -13.64 -23.66
CA SER A 187 -9.93 -12.89 -24.45
C SER A 187 -9.65 -11.39 -24.45
N LEU A 188 -9.14 -10.84 -23.34
CA LEU A 188 -8.73 -9.43 -23.24
C LEU A 188 -7.35 -9.15 -23.83
N ALA A 189 -6.44 -10.12 -23.87
CA ALA A 189 -5.10 -9.91 -24.41
C ALA A 189 -5.13 -9.55 -25.92
N HIS A 190 -6.14 -10.02 -26.64
CA HIS A 190 -6.33 -9.73 -28.06
C HIS A 190 -6.71 -8.26 -28.36
N SER A 191 -7.17 -7.48 -27.37
CA SER A 191 -7.52 -6.07 -27.53
C SER A 191 -6.41 -5.08 -27.12
N LEU A 192 -5.24 -5.58 -26.69
CA LEU A 192 -4.14 -4.76 -26.16
C LEU A 192 -3.12 -4.28 -27.20
N SER A 193 -3.46 -4.31 -28.50
CA SER A 193 -2.61 -3.65 -29.50
C SER A 193 -2.47 -2.17 -29.18
N LEU A 194 -1.26 -1.65 -29.34
CA LEU A 194 -0.94 -0.27 -29.04
C LEU A 194 -1.70 0.66 -29.98
N ALA A 195 -2.50 1.55 -29.40
CA ALA A 195 -3.18 2.61 -30.13
C ALA A 195 -2.70 3.97 -29.61
N PRO A 196 -2.56 5.00 -30.47
CA PRO A 196 -2.22 6.35 -30.03
C PRO A 196 -3.25 6.92 -29.04
N GLU A 197 -4.47 6.37 -29.02
CA GLU A 197 -5.55 6.73 -28.09
C GLU A 197 -5.33 6.19 -26.66
N ASP A 198 -4.34 5.31 -26.44
CA ASP A 198 -4.14 4.63 -25.16
C ASP A 198 -3.72 5.57 -24.02
N GLU A 199 -2.99 6.65 -24.34
CA GLU A 199 -2.63 7.70 -23.38
C GLU A 199 -3.87 8.44 -22.86
N GLU A 200 -4.80 8.78 -23.76
CA GLU A 200 -6.04 9.45 -23.43
C GLU A 200 -6.96 8.54 -22.62
N LEU A 201 -7.10 7.27 -23.04
CA LEU A 201 -7.90 6.28 -22.32
C LEU A 201 -7.37 6.02 -20.90
N LEU A 202 -6.05 5.90 -20.72
CA LEU A 202 -5.46 5.72 -19.39
C LEU A 202 -5.64 6.97 -18.51
N THR A 203 -5.54 8.17 -19.11
CA THR A 203 -5.83 9.43 -18.42
C THR A 203 -7.29 9.49 -17.97
N VAL A 204 -8.24 9.10 -18.82
CA VAL A 204 -9.66 8.99 -18.47
C VAL A 204 -9.86 7.98 -17.33
N ALA A 205 -9.19 6.83 -17.37
CA ALA A 205 -9.27 5.83 -16.30
C ALA A 205 -8.75 6.37 -14.95
N PHE A 206 -7.64 7.11 -14.93
CA PHE A 206 -7.14 7.75 -13.72
C PHE A 206 -8.09 8.83 -13.17
N ASN A 207 -8.80 9.55 -14.03
CA ASN A 207 -9.83 10.51 -13.60
C ASN A 207 -11.13 9.83 -13.15
N GLY A 208 -11.45 8.65 -13.69
CA GLY A 208 -12.65 7.88 -13.35
C GLY A 208 -12.55 7.12 -12.02
N HIS A 209 -11.34 6.97 -11.46
CA HIS A 209 -11.11 6.16 -10.27
C HIS A 209 -10.47 6.96 -9.13
N MET A 210 -11.25 7.15 -8.06
CA MET A 210 -10.83 7.90 -6.87
C MET A 210 -10.18 7.04 -5.77
N SER A 211 -10.19 5.71 -5.92
CA SER A 211 -9.65 4.80 -4.92
C SER A 211 -8.23 4.41 -5.26
N PHE A 212 -7.30 4.53 -4.30
CA PHE A 212 -5.91 4.13 -4.45
C PHE A 212 -5.76 2.68 -4.92
N SER A 213 -6.56 1.75 -4.40
CA SER A 213 -6.45 0.33 -4.78
C SER A 213 -6.79 0.08 -6.26
N LYS A 214 -7.66 0.91 -6.84
CA LYS A 214 -7.95 0.88 -8.29
C LYS A 214 -6.81 1.48 -9.09
N ILE A 215 -6.26 2.62 -8.65
CA ILE A 215 -5.12 3.28 -9.29
C ILE A 215 -3.89 2.36 -9.26
N ASP A 216 -3.58 1.77 -8.11
CA ASP A 216 -2.50 0.81 -7.90
C ASP A 216 -2.62 -0.38 -8.87
N ARG A 217 -3.81 -0.96 -9.02
CA ARG A 217 -4.04 -2.04 -9.99
C ARG A 217 -3.80 -1.62 -11.44
N LEU A 218 -4.22 -0.41 -11.83
CA LEU A 218 -3.97 0.11 -13.18
C LEU A 218 -2.47 0.26 -13.44
N VAL A 219 -1.77 0.89 -12.50
CA VAL A 219 -0.32 1.09 -12.58
C VAL A 219 0.40 -0.26 -12.59
N ALA A 220 0.08 -1.16 -11.66
CA ALA A 220 0.69 -2.48 -11.53
C ALA A 220 0.55 -3.32 -12.81
N ARG A 221 -0.52 -3.15 -13.57
CA ARG A 221 -0.68 -3.78 -14.87
C ARG A 221 0.13 -3.08 -15.96
N ALA A 222 0.08 -1.75 -16.02
CA ALA A 222 0.80 -1.00 -17.04
C ALA A 222 2.32 -1.18 -16.93
N ILE A 223 2.88 -1.23 -15.72
CA ILE A 223 4.34 -1.43 -15.51
C ILE A 223 4.86 -2.83 -15.91
N GLN A 224 3.99 -3.81 -16.14
CA GLN A 224 4.40 -5.16 -16.56
C GLN A 224 4.88 -5.21 -18.00
N THR A 225 4.56 -4.20 -18.80
CA THR A 225 4.89 -4.14 -20.24
C THR A 225 5.77 -2.92 -20.54
N PRO A 226 6.77 -3.02 -21.43
CA PRO A 226 7.56 -1.87 -21.88
C PRO A 226 6.68 -0.72 -22.40
N GLU A 227 5.63 -1.08 -23.12
CA GLU A 227 4.67 -0.14 -23.72
C GLU A 227 3.87 0.60 -22.65
N GLY A 228 3.33 -0.12 -21.66
CA GLY A 228 2.61 0.48 -20.55
C GLY A 228 3.51 1.35 -19.68
N CYS A 229 4.79 0.99 -19.52
CA CYS A 229 5.79 1.86 -18.89
C CYS A 229 5.97 3.18 -19.67
N ARG A 230 6.01 3.14 -21.00
CA ARG A 230 6.13 4.36 -21.82
C ARG A 230 4.92 5.27 -21.63
N ILE A 231 3.71 4.72 -21.75
CA ILE A 231 2.47 5.46 -21.54
C ILE A 231 2.44 6.06 -20.11
N LEU A 232 2.79 5.27 -19.08
CA LEU A 232 2.85 5.76 -17.70
C LEU A 232 3.85 6.91 -17.51
N SER A 233 4.99 6.88 -18.21
CA SER A 233 5.96 7.98 -18.20
C SER A 233 5.33 9.26 -18.77
N GLU A 234 4.61 9.15 -19.89
CA GLU A 234 3.91 10.25 -20.57
C GLU A 234 2.75 10.82 -19.73
N VAL A 235 1.95 9.96 -19.07
CA VAL A 235 0.80 10.39 -18.24
C VAL A 235 1.12 10.54 -16.75
N SER A 236 2.39 10.57 -16.38
CA SER A 236 2.84 10.59 -14.97
C SER A 236 2.31 11.78 -14.17
N ASP A 237 2.14 12.95 -14.79
CA ASP A 237 1.52 14.12 -14.17
C ASP A 237 0.04 13.92 -13.83
N LYS A 238 -0.69 13.18 -14.67
CA LYS A 238 -2.10 12.85 -14.42
C LYS A 238 -2.26 11.80 -13.33
N LEU A 239 -1.34 10.83 -13.30
CA LEU A 239 -1.28 9.90 -12.18
C LEU A 239 -1.03 10.63 -10.85
N TYR A 240 -0.13 11.63 -10.83
CA TYR A 240 0.08 12.45 -9.64
C TYR A 240 -1.23 13.13 -9.17
N GLU A 241 -1.96 13.77 -10.08
CA GLU A 241 -3.25 14.41 -9.76
C GLU A 241 -4.23 13.42 -9.12
N SER A 242 -4.37 12.22 -9.68
CA SER A 242 -5.25 11.18 -9.13
C SER A 242 -4.79 10.65 -7.76
N LEU A 243 -3.48 10.46 -7.56
CA LEU A 243 -2.92 10.01 -6.28
C LEU A 243 -3.13 11.05 -5.17
N ILE A 244 -3.04 12.35 -5.50
CA ILE A 244 -3.30 13.43 -4.55
C ILE A 244 -4.77 13.54 -4.17
N VAL A 245 -5.70 13.19 -5.06
CA VAL A 245 -7.15 13.19 -4.76
C VAL A 245 -7.53 11.98 -3.89
N ALA A 246 -6.86 10.84 -4.06
CA ALA A 246 -7.14 9.60 -3.36
C ALA A 246 -6.69 9.55 -1.88
N GLN A 247 -6.63 10.70 -1.15
CA GLN A 247 -5.91 11.01 0.11
C GLN A 247 -5.99 10.04 1.32
N GLU A 248 -6.60 8.87 1.22
CA GLU A 248 -6.80 7.92 2.33
C GLU A 248 -5.79 6.74 2.32
N VAL A 249 -4.53 7.00 1.95
CA VAL A 249 -3.52 5.94 1.78
C VAL A 249 -2.44 6.02 2.84
N GLU A 250 -2.16 4.88 3.45
CA GLU A 250 -0.98 4.68 4.29
C GLU A 250 0.29 5.06 3.49
N PRO A 251 1.13 6.00 3.95
CA PRO A 251 2.31 6.48 3.22
C PRO A 251 3.23 5.36 2.72
N ILE A 252 3.31 4.24 3.44
CA ILE A 252 4.13 3.09 3.04
C ILE A 252 3.59 2.39 1.79
N GLN A 253 2.27 2.33 1.59
CA GLN A 253 1.65 1.75 0.40
C GLN A 253 1.91 2.63 -0.82
N LEU A 254 1.73 3.95 -0.67
CA LEU A 254 2.05 4.91 -1.71
C LEU A 254 3.54 4.83 -2.09
N LEU A 255 4.42 4.74 -1.10
CA LEU A 255 5.86 4.59 -1.34
C LEU A 255 6.20 3.29 -2.08
N SER A 256 5.53 2.18 -1.74
CA SER A 256 5.69 0.89 -2.43
C SER A 256 5.31 1.01 -3.90
N LEU A 257 4.15 1.62 -4.21
CA LEU A 257 3.71 1.87 -5.58
C LEU A 257 4.73 2.72 -6.35
N LEU A 258 5.15 3.85 -5.78
CA LEU A 258 6.09 4.76 -6.43
C LEU A 258 7.47 4.10 -6.64
N ASN A 259 7.92 3.24 -5.72
CA ASN A 259 9.18 2.51 -5.88
C ASN A 259 9.08 1.46 -6.99
N ASN A 260 7.96 0.72 -7.05
CA ASN A 260 7.72 -0.24 -8.13
C ASN A 260 7.67 0.45 -9.49
N MET A 261 7.04 1.62 -9.57
CA MET A 261 7.07 2.44 -10.78
C MET A 261 8.50 2.87 -11.12
N LEU A 262 9.22 3.44 -10.17
CA LEU A 262 10.58 3.93 -10.38
C LEU A 262 11.51 2.83 -10.92
N ILE A 263 11.46 1.63 -10.32
CA ILE A 263 12.29 0.49 -10.72
C ILE A 263 11.96 0.05 -12.14
N ASN A 264 10.67 -0.05 -12.48
CA ASN A 264 10.26 -0.52 -13.81
C ASN A 264 10.49 0.52 -14.90
N LEU A 265 10.29 1.80 -14.63
CA LEU A 265 10.59 2.88 -15.59
C LEU A 265 12.09 2.97 -15.85
N ASP A 266 12.92 2.97 -14.79
CA ASP A 266 14.38 3.00 -14.92
C ASP A 266 14.92 1.80 -15.72
N ARG A 267 14.32 0.62 -15.55
CA ARG A 267 14.70 -0.59 -16.30
C ARG A 267 14.60 -0.38 -17.82
N TYR A 268 13.69 0.48 -18.27
CA TYR A 268 13.50 0.82 -19.68
C TYR A 268 14.11 2.18 -20.08
N GLY A 269 14.87 2.83 -19.18
CA GLY A 269 15.44 4.16 -19.43
C GLY A 269 14.40 5.27 -19.50
N LEU A 270 13.22 5.06 -18.91
CA LEU A 270 12.13 6.03 -18.82
C LEU A 270 12.16 6.74 -17.47
N HIS A 271 11.50 7.89 -17.38
CA HIS A 271 11.53 8.74 -16.18
C HIS A 271 10.11 9.07 -15.71
N MET A 272 9.96 9.34 -14.42
CA MET A 272 8.71 9.89 -13.88
C MET A 272 8.69 11.41 -14.04
N SER A 273 7.51 12.03 -13.97
CA SER A 273 7.46 13.48 -13.86
C SER A 273 8.04 13.99 -12.54
N ASN A 274 8.45 15.25 -12.53
CA ASN A 274 8.97 15.93 -11.34
C ASN A 274 7.98 15.86 -10.16
N LYS A 275 6.68 15.97 -10.44
CA LYS A 275 5.63 15.90 -9.40
C LYS A 275 5.59 14.54 -8.71
N LEU A 276 5.76 13.45 -9.46
CA LEU A 276 5.85 12.11 -8.87
C LEU A 276 7.18 11.90 -8.12
N TYR A 277 8.30 12.46 -8.60
CA TYR A 277 9.54 12.47 -7.83
C TYR A 277 9.36 13.19 -6.49
N GLU A 278 8.73 14.37 -6.48
CA GLU A 278 8.41 15.11 -5.25
C GLU A 278 7.53 14.28 -4.33
N LEU A 279 6.46 13.70 -4.84
CA LEU A 279 5.58 12.82 -4.06
C LEU A 279 6.37 11.66 -3.43
N GLY A 280 7.28 11.04 -4.19
CA GLY A 280 8.16 9.99 -3.70
C GLY A 280 9.09 10.46 -2.58
N ILE A 281 9.70 11.65 -2.73
CA ILE A 281 10.57 12.27 -1.71
C ILE A 281 9.77 12.54 -0.45
N TRP A 282 8.62 13.20 -0.57
CA TRP A 282 7.77 13.54 0.56
C TRP A 282 7.26 12.31 1.29
N THR A 283 6.83 11.29 0.55
CA THR A 283 6.34 10.05 1.14
C THR A 283 7.49 9.29 1.80
N SER A 284 8.69 9.27 1.20
CA SER A 284 9.89 8.69 1.81
C SER A 284 10.28 9.37 3.11
N LEU A 285 10.29 10.71 3.16
CA LEU A 285 10.61 11.48 4.36
C LEU A 285 9.56 11.26 5.46
N LYS A 286 8.27 11.23 5.12
CA LYS A 286 7.17 10.88 6.04
C LYS A 286 7.32 9.47 6.62
N CYS A 287 7.74 8.50 5.80
CA CYS A 287 8.04 7.13 6.21
C CYS A 287 9.40 6.98 6.89
N HIS A 288 10.17 8.05 7.05
CA HIS A 288 11.56 8.02 7.53
C HIS A 288 12.51 7.12 6.72
N ALA A 289 12.17 6.83 5.46
CA ALA A 289 12.98 6.06 4.52
C ALA A 289 14.02 6.98 3.85
N ILE A 290 14.99 7.47 4.61
CA ILE A 290 15.93 8.52 4.17
C ILE A 290 16.77 8.08 2.97
N VAL A 291 17.22 6.83 2.93
CA VAL A 291 17.99 6.27 1.80
C VAL A 291 17.14 6.26 0.53
N THR A 292 15.86 5.93 0.64
CA THR A 292 14.93 5.99 -0.49
C THR A 292 14.72 7.43 -0.94
N ALA A 293 14.52 8.38 -0.01
CA ALA A 293 14.43 9.79 -0.34
C ALA A 293 15.68 10.27 -1.11
N GLN A 294 16.88 9.88 -0.67
CA GLN A 294 18.14 10.20 -1.35
C GLN A 294 18.14 9.72 -2.80
N GLN A 295 17.69 8.49 -3.07
CA GLN A 295 17.61 7.95 -4.43
C GLN A 295 16.65 8.74 -5.33
N TYR A 296 15.49 9.15 -4.81
CA TYR A 296 14.56 9.98 -5.57
C TYR A 296 15.17 11.36 -5.89
N ILE A 297 15.82 12.01 -4.93
CA ILE A 297 16.45 13.31 -5.13
C ILE A 297 17.59 13.18 -6.16
N GLU A 298 18.46 12.18 -6.00
CA GLU A 298 19.58 11.94 -6.92
C GLU A 298 19.10 11.73 -8.36
N LYS A 299 18.06 10.90 -8.56
CA LYS A 299 17.50 10.65 -9.89
C LYS A 299 16.89 11.91 -10.48
N ARG A 300 16.08 12.66 -9.73
CA ARG A 300 15.53 13.93 -10.21
C ARG A 300 16.64 14.90 -10.64
N VAL A 301 17.68 15.06 -9.82
CA VAL A 301 18.80 15.96 -10.12
C VAL A 301 19.55 15.52 -11.39
N LYS A 302 19.74 14.21 -11.59
CA LYS A 302 20.36 13.66 -12.82
C LYS A 302 19.58 14.00 -14.09
N HIS A 303 18.26 14.20 -13.99
CA HIS A 303 17.43 14.63 -15.12
C HIS A 303 17.46 16.15 -15.37
N GLY A 304 18.23 16.91 -14.57
CA GLY A 304 18.58 18.30 -14.86
C GLY A 304 17.53 19.33 -14.47
N ASP A 305 16.44 18.95 -13.79
CA ASP A 305 15.33 19.83 -13.46
C ASP A 305 15.13 19.94 -11.94
N TYR A 306 15.79 20.93 -11.35
CA TYR A 306 15.52 21.36 -9.99
C TYR A 306 15.69 22.88 -9.87
N ASP A 307 14.81 23.48 -9.07
CA ASP A 307 14.94 24.86 -8.64
C ASP A 307 15.41 24.90 -7.18
N ASN A 308 15.61 26.12 -6.68
CA ASN A 308 16.01 26.31 -5.29
C ASN A 308 14.87 26.10 -4.31
N ASP A 309 13.64 26.40 -4.73
CA ASP A 309 12.47 26.26 -3.89
C ASP A 309 12.24 24.78 -3.53
N PHE A 310 12.56 23.86 -4.44
CA PHE A 310 12.60 22.43 -4.21
C PHE A 310 13.59 22.02 -3.11
N ILE A 311 14.84 22.50 -3.18
CA ILE A 311 15.86 22.20 -2.18
C ILE A 311 15.47 22.77 -0.81
N ASP A 312 14.99 24.02 -0.79
CA ASP A 312 14.53 24.69 0.42
C ASP A 312 13.37 23.94 1.06
N SER A 313 12.41 23.48 0.24
CA SER A 313 11.30 22.65 0.69
C SER A 313 11.80 21.34 1.32
N ILE A 314 12.76 20.65 0.71
CA ILE A 314 13.32 19.41 1.27
C ILE A 314 13.94 19.68 2.64
N LEU A 315 14.75 20.74 2.75
CA LEU A 315 15.43 21.09 4.00
C LEU A 315 14.43 21.47 5.10
N ILE A 316 13.37 22.21 4.78
CA ILE A 316 12.28 22.51 5.71
C ILE A 316 11.63 21.22 6.22
N ASN A 317 11.31 20.29 5.34
CA ASN A 317 10.67 19.04 5.76
C ASN A 317 11.61 18.17 6.61
N ILE A 318 12.90 18.12 6.26
CA ILE A 318 13.93 17.46 7.08
C ILE A 318 13.94 18.05 8.51
N LEU A 319 13.90 19.38 8.63
CA LEU A 319 13.84 20.08 9.93
C LEU A 319 12.57 19.75 10.70
N GLU A 320 11.42 19.76 10.04
CA GLU A 320 10.11 19.67 10.69
C GLU A 320 9.69 18.24 11.04
N THR A 321 9.97 17.27 10.17
CA THR A 321 9.39 15.91 10.28
C THR A 321 10.42 14.82 10.53
N SER A 322 11.66 14.99 10.05
CA SER A 322 12.63 13.89 10.01
C SER A 322 13.59 13.89 11.21
N ILE A 323 13.95 15.08 11.73
CA ILE A 323 14.79 15.21 12.91
C ILE A 323 13.94 15.23 14.19
N ALA A 324 12.89 16.04 14.24
CA ALA A 324 11.94 16.07 15.35
C ALA A 324 11.00 14.86 15.23
N SER A 325 11.09 13.89 16.14
CA SER A 325 10.19 12.75 16.07
C SER A 325 8.78 13.20 16.46
N ALA A 326 7.89 13.33 15.48
CA ALA A 326 6.48 13.13 15.76
C ALA A 326 6.32 11.68 16.25
N PRO A 327 5.55 11.42 17.33
CA PRO A 327 5.19 10.07 17.72
C PRO A 327 4.16 9.54 16.72
N LEU A 328 4.61 9.23 15.51
CA LEU A 328 3.79 8.53 14.54
C LEU A 328 3.86 7.05 14.90
N ASN A 329 2.69 6.50 15.25
CA ASN A 329 2.44 5.10 15.53
C ASN A 329 2.57 4.26 14.23
N PHE A 330 3.68 4.35 13.50
CA PHE A 330 3.91 3.47 12.37
C PHE A 330 4.33 2.10 12.88
N HIS A 331 3.42 1.14 12.70
CA HIS A 331 3.61 -0.26 13.01
C HIS A 331 4.79 -0.85 12.22
N GLY A 332 5.76 -1.45 12.92
CA GLY A 332 6.45 -2.64 12.43
C GLY A 332 7.94 -2.52 12.10
N SER A 333 8.46 -1.34 11.74
CA SER A 333 9.89 -1.20 11.44
C SER A 333 10.42 0.17 11.85
N GLN A 334 10.49 0.41 13.17
CA GLN A 334 11.27 1.52 13.69
C GLN A 334 12.74 1.24 13.35
N LEU A 335 13.22 1.76 12.21
CA LEU A 335 14.64 1.96 11.99
C LEU A 335 15.20 2.60 13.25
N ASN A 336 16.27 2.01 13.80
CA ASN A 336 16.97 2.54 14.95
C ASN A 336 17.18 4.05 14.72
N VAL A 337 16.74 4.88 15.67
CA VAL A 337 16.80 6.34 15.58
C VAL A 337 18.22 6.80 15.21
N SER A 338 19.24 6.10 15.71
CA SER A 338 20.64 6.33 15.35
C SER A 338 20.90 6.12 13.85
N SER A 339 20.45 5.00 13.28
CA SER A 339 20.56 4.71 11.85
C SER A 339 19.83 5.74 11.00
N ARG A 340 18.63 6.19 11.42
CA ARG A 340 17.87 7.24 10.73
C ARG A 340 18.63 8.57 10.70
N LEU A 341 19.12 9.04 11.85
CA LEU A 341 19.84 10.31 11.93
C LEU A 341 21.20 10.24 11.23
N GLY A 342 21.87 9.08 11.26
CA GLY A 342 23.10 8.84 10.49
C GLY A 342 22.85 8.90 8.98
N ALA A 343 21.75 8.30 8.49
CA ALA A 343 21.36 8.41 7.09
C ALA A 343 21.01 9.85 6.69
N LEU A 344 20.37 10.61 7.58
CA LEU A 344 20.05 12.03 7.37
C LEU A 344 21.31 12.89 7.31
N PHE A 345 22.27 12.64 8.20
CA PHE A 345 23.59 13.26 8.12
C PHE A 345 24.30 12.94 6.81
N SER A 346 24.23 11.68 6.35
CA SER A 346 24.81 11.23 5.09
C SER A 346 24.14 11.92 3.89
N LEU A 347 22.82 12.06 3.88
CA LEU A 347 22.08 12.81 2.85
C LEU A 347 22.49 14.28 2.80
N LEU A 348 22.70 14.92 3.96
CA LEU A 348 23.10 16.32 4.03
C LEU A 348 24.53 16.52 3.52
N THR A 349 25.47 15.69 3.98
CA THR A 349 26.92 15.93 3.81
C THR A 349 27.57 15.11 2.71
N GLY A 350 26.93 14.02 2.26
CA GLY A 350 27.51 13.03 1.34
C GLY A 350 28.46 12.05 2.02
N TYR A 351 28.65 12.18 3.33
CA TYR A 351 29.63 11.40 4.08
C TYR A 351 29.01 10.14 4.67
N VAL A 352 29.53 8.97 4.26
CA VAL A 352 29.17 7.66 4.82
C VAL A 352 30.41 7.05 5.49
N PRO A 353 30.33 6.60 6.76
CA PRO A 353 31.45 5.98 7.45
C PRO A 353 31.96 4.74 6.71
N GLY A 354 33.27 4.68 6.46
CA GLY A 354 33.92 3.52 5.83
C GLY A 354 33.91 3.53 4.30
N GLU A 355 33.18 4.44 3.67
CA GLU A 355 33.19 4.57 2.21
C GLU A 355 34.24 5.60 1.74
N GLY A 356 35.04 5.22 0.75
CA GLY A 356 36.08 6.10 0.19
C GLY A 356 35.52 7.21 -0.70
N GLN A 357 34.37 6.97 -1.32
CA GLN A 357 33.69 7.87 -2.24
C GLN A 357 32.54 8.60 -1.54
N SER A 358 32.36 9.88 -1.87
CA SER A 358 31.20 10.65 -1.43
C SER A 358 29.97 10.14 -2.15
N VAL A 359 28.91 9.87 -1.40
CA VAL A 359 27.58 9.64 -1.97
C VAL A 359 26.97 11.00 -2.33
N PHE A 360 25.90 10.99 -3.12
CA PHE A 360 25.07 12.17 -3.41
C PHE A 360 24.72 12.94 -2.13
N SER A 361 24.85 14.27 -2.15
CA SER A 361 24.59 15.13 -0.99
C SER A 361 23.76 16.34 -1.35
N LEU A 362 22.93 16.79 -0.40
CA LEU A 362 22.26 18.09 -0.53
C LEU A 362 23.28 19.24 -0.48
N ARG A 363 24.42 19.05 0.20
CA ARG A 363 25.48 20.04 0.25
C ARG A 363 25.99 20.47 -1.13
N SER A 364 26.03 19.57 -2.12
CA SER A 364 26.44 19.94 -3.50
C SER A 364 25.40 20.76 -4.25
N LEU A 365 24.13 20.74 -3.81
CA LEU A 365 23.02 21.46 -4.45
C LEU A 365 22.72 22.81 -3.80
N VAL A 366 23.10 22.97 -2.54
CA VAL A 366 22.90 24.20 -1.77
C VAL A 366 23.89 25.26 -2.25
N ASN A 367 23.39 26.29 -2.92
CA ASN A 367 24.18 27.44 -3.34
C ASN A 367 24.47 28.35 -2.12
N ARG A 368 25.75 28.60 -1.84
CA ARG A 368 26.21 29.52 -0.79
C ARG A 368 25.84 30.98 -1.06
N GLU A 369 25.78 31.38 -2.32
CA GLU A 369 25.41 32.74 -2.72
C GLU A 369 23.94 33.07 -2.45
N ARG A 370 23.12 32.04 -2.17
CA ARG A 370 21.72 32.18 -1.79
C ARG A 370 21.55 31.86 -0.31
N PRO A 371 21.40 32.89 0.56
CA PRO A 371 21.53 32.71 2.00
C PRO A 371 20.40 31.89 2.62
N HIS A 372 19.23 31.76 1.96
CA HIS A 372 18.08 31.05 2.53
C HIS A 372 18.30 29.54 2.63
N GLY A 373 18.54 28.86 1.49
CA GLY A 373 18.80 27.42 1.47
C GLY A 373 20.05 27.02 2.25
N PHE A 374 21.12 27.81 2.18
CA PHE A 374 22.31 27.57 2.98
C PHE A 374 22.03 27.69 4.48
N ARG A 375 21.25 28.69 4.90
CA ARG A 375 20.80 28.81 6.29
C ARG A 375 19.97 27.61 6.74
N LEU A 376 19.07 27.09 5.91
CA LEU A 376 18.28 25.90 6.22
C LEU A 376 19.18 24.66 6.38
N TYR A 377 20.15 24.50 5.49
CA TYR A 377 21.16 23.43 5.57
C TYR A 377 21.95 23.48 6.89
N ILE A 378 22.46 24.65 7.28
CA ILE A 378 23.17 24.83 8.55
C ILE A 378 22.22 24.56 9.74
N GLN A 379 20.95 24.92 9.66
CA GLN A 379 19.97 24.57 10.69
C GLN A 379 19.78 23.06 10.82
N CYS A 380 19.76 22.30 9.72
CA CYS A 380 19.67 20.84 9.76
C CYS A 380 20.88 20.24 10.50
N LEU A 381 22.09 20.68 10.14
CA LEU A 381 23.32 20.24 10.80
C LEU A 381 23.33 20.59 12.29
N ALA A 382 22.89 21.80 12.64
CA ALA A 382 22.86 22.27 14.03
C ALA A 382 21.87 21.46 14.86
N ARG A 383 20.74 21.05 14.27
CA ARG A 383 19.77 20.16 14.90
C ARG A 383 20.25 18.73 15.07
N LEU A 384 21.11 18.26 14.19
CA LEU A 384 21.80 16.99 14.39
C LEU A 384 22.93 17.08 15.44
N GLY A 385 23.35 18.28 15.84
CA GLY A 385 24.53 18.45 16.70
C GLY A 385 25.85 18.22 15.97
N ALA A 386 25.87 18.33 14.64
CA ALA A 386 27.05 18.17 13.79
C ALA A 386 27.94 19.43 13.82
N PHE A 387 28.36 19.85 15.01
CA PHE A 387 29.07 21.12 15.21
C PHE A 387 30.42 21.16 14.51
N ARG A 388 31.09 20.01 14.32
CA ARG A 388 32.40 19.98 13.64
C ARG A 388 32.23 20.25 12.17
N THR A 389 31.23 19.61 11.57
CA THR A 389 30.83 19.85 10.18
C THR A 389 30.50 21.34 9.98
N ILE A 390 29.77 21.95 10.91
CA ILE A 390 29.46 23.39 10.88
C ILE A 390 30.73 24.26 10.98
N TRP A 391 31.69 23.90 11.84
CA TRP A 391 32.96 24.63 11.96
C TRP A 391 33.77 24.60 10.65
N HIS A 392 33.81 23.44 9.98
CA HIS A 392 34.43 23.33 8.65
C HIS A 392 33.72 24.17 7.60
N GLU A 393 32.38 24.16 7.58
CA GLU A 393 31.60 25.00 6.66
C GLU A 393 31.84 26.50 6.90
N TRP A 394 31.95 26.92 8.17
CA TRP A 394 32.28 28.30 8.54
C TRP A 394 33.62 28.73 7.96
N HIS A 395 34.69 27.98 8.21
CA HIS A 395 36.02 28.40 7.78
C HIS A 395 36.29 28.21 6.29
N GLN A 396 35.51 27.39 5.59
CA GLN A 396 35.56 27.36 4.12
C GLN A 396 35.10 28.68 3.49
N ILE A 397 34.30 29.49 4.17
CA ILE A 397 33.89 30.83 3.69
C ILE A 397 35.08 31.79 3.72
N ASP A 398 35.86 31.74 4.80
CA ASP A 398 37.03 32.61 4.98
C ASP A 398 38.10 32.39 3.88
N TYR A 399 38.29 31.14 3.45
CA TYR A 399 39.27 30.79 2.40
C TYR A 399 38.84 31.26 1.00
N ALA A 400 37.58 31.07 0.62
CA ALA A 400 37.07 31.50 -0.69
C ALA A 400 37.07 33.03 -0.84
N SER A 401 36.87 33.74 0.28
CA SER A 401 36.81 35.19 0.34
C SER A 401 38.17 35.86 0.52
N SER A 402 39.30 35.20 0.25
CA SER A 402 40.64 35.77 0.52
C SER A 402 41.19 36.70 -0.59
N GLY A 403 40.49 36.92 -1.72
CA GLY A 403 41.01 37.63 -2.91
C GLY A 403 40.51 39.05 -3.24
N GLY A 404 40.25 39.97 -2.30
CA GLY A 404 39.58 41.26 -2.59
C GLY A 404 39.49 42.25 -1.40
N ASN A 405 38.93 43.45 -1.64
CA ASN A 405 38.98 44.60 -0.73
C ASN A 405 38.42 44.35 0.69
N ILE A 406 39.18 44.77 1.71
CA ILE A 406 39.03 44.38 3.13
C ILE A 406 37.81 45.01 3.84
N ASP A 407 37.40 46.23 3.48
CA ASP A 407 36.41 46.99 4.26
C ASP A 407 34.94 46.66 3.92
N VAL A 408 34.60 46.32 2.67
CA VAL A 408 33.24 45.85 2.30
C VAL A 408 32.99 44.42 2.79
N ARG A 409 34.05 43.69 3.15
CA ARG A 409 34.02 42.27 3.55
C ARG A 409 33.66 42.02 5.00
N GLN A 410 33.93 42.97 5.90
CA GLN A 410 33.62 42.78 7.31
C GLN A 410 32.10 42.79 7.56
N ASP A 411 31.35 43.64 6.87
CA ASP A 411 29.90 43.71 7.00
C ASP A 411 29.17 42.53 6.32
N SER A 412 29.68 42.02 5.20
CA SER A 412 29.10 40.83 4.53
C SER A 412 29.40 39.55 5.31
N ALA A 413 30.64 39.37 5.80
CA ALA A 413 31.02 38.23 6.62
C ALA A 413 30.29 38.23 7.98
N PHE A 414 30.04 39.40 8.58
CA PHE A 414 29.26 39.51 9.81
C PHE A 414 27.80 39.06 9.59
N ASN A 415 27.20 39.42 8.44
CA ASN A 415 25.86 38.97 8.08
C ASN A 415 25.79 37.48 7.74
N GLU A 416 26.76 36.92 7.01
CA GLU A 416 26.79 35.50 6.64
C GLU A 416 27.06 34.58 7.85
N ASN A 417 27.99 34.97 8.71
CA ASN A 417 28.32 34.24 9.93
C ASN A 417 27.20 34.30 10.99
N SER A 418 26.30 35.29 10.88
CA SER A 418 25.15 35.40 11.78
C SER A 418 24.20 34.21 11.68
N TYR A 419 24.07 33.60 10.50
CA TYR A 419 23.15 32.49 10.28
C TYR A 419 23.60 31.21 10.99
N PHE A 420 24.91 30.98 11.07
CA PHE A 420 25.51 29.84 11.79
C PHE A 420 25.21 29.91 13.28
N VAL A 421 25.51 31.05 13.91
CA VAL A 421 25.26 31.25 15.34
C VAL A 421 23.76 31.18 15.65
N THR A 422 22.94 31.79 14.79
CA THR A 422 21.47 31.73 14.92
C THR A 422 20.95 30.30 14.80
N ALA A 423 21.48 29.50 13.86
CA ALA A 423 21.10 28.10 13.69
C ALA A 423 21.44 27.27 14.94
N ILE A 424 22.64 27.45 15.51
CA ILE A 424 23.06 26.77 16.73
C ILE A 424 22.17 27.17 17.91
N LEU A 425 21.94 28.46 18.11
CA LEU A 425 21.08 28.94 19.21
C LEU A 425 19.64 28.44 19.08
N ASN A 426 19.09 28.46 17.86
CA ASN A 426 17.74 27.95 17.60
C ASN A 426 17.66 26.44 17.83
N SER A 427 18.68 25.68 17.45
CA SER A 427 18.76 24.25 17.73
C SER A 427 18.77 23.98 19.24
N LEU A 428 19.64 24.67 19.99
CA LEU A 428 19.74 24.56 21.44
C LEU A 428 18.45 24.94 22.17
N ALA A 429 17.74 25.97 21.68
CA ALA A 429 16.47 26.39 22.27
C ALA A 429 15.34 25.37 22.09
N LYS A 430 15.38 24.60 20.99
CA LYS A 430 14.37 23.60 20.66
C LYS A 430 14.66 22.25 21.30
N ASN A 431 15.92 21.94 21.57
CA ASN A 431 16.36 20.71 22.22
C ASN A 431 17.42 20.99 23.30
N ASN A 432 16.95 21.16 24.54
CA ASN A 432 17.81 21.39 25.70
C ASN A 432 18.76 20.20 25.97
N ASP A 433 18.38 18.99 25.54
CA ASP A 433 19.17 17.78 25.75
C ASP A 433 20.37 17.71 24.79
N ILE A 434 20.48 18.62 23.80
CA ILE A 434 21.71 18.85 23.03
C ILE A 434 22.87 19.25 23.93
N ALA A 435 22.62 19.91 25.06
CA ALA A 435 23.70 20.18 26.02
C ALA A 435 24.27 18.88 26.64
N GLY A 436 23.49 17.80 26.65
CA GLY A 436 23.97 16.45 26.96
C GLY A 436 25.00 15.92 25.96
N LEU A 437 25.09 16.48 24.74
CA LEU A 437 26.21 16.15 23.83
C LEU A 437 27.55 16.57 24.43
N ALA A 438 27.58 17.68 25.17
CA ALA A 438 28.80 18.23 25.74
C ALA A 438 29.39 17.34 26.86
N THR A 439 28.59 16.46 27.48
CA THR A 439 29.07 15.56 28.55
C THR A 439 29.82 14.36 28.00
N SER A 440 29.67 14.09 26.69
CA SER A 440 30.40 13.04 25.99
C SER A 440 31.89 13.38 25.95
N SER A 441 32.75 12.43 26.33
CA SER A 441 34.21 12.56 26.23
C SER A 441 34.67 12.85 24.81
N GLU A 442 33.93 12.33 23.82
CA GLU A 442 34.22 12.48 22.41
C GLU A 442 33.84 13.85 21.87
N PHE A 443 33.08 14.67 22.60
CA PHE A 443 32.67 15.99 22.12
C PHE A 443 33.85 16.93 21.84
N THR A 444 34.93 16.82 22.61
CA THR A 444 36.13 17.65 22.43
C THR A 444 37.17 17.01 21.50
N ASN A 445 36.95 15.75 21.09
CA ASN A 445 37.81 15.09 20.13
C ASN A 445 37.63 15.77 18.77
N VAL A 446 38.72 16.33 18.28
CA VAL A 446 38.80 16.97 16.97
C VAL A 446 40.13 16.62 16.33
N THR A 447 40.09 16.46 15.03
CA THR A 447 41.25 16.11 14.21
C THR A 447 41.69 17.28 13.37
N GLY A 448 40.77 18.20 13.05
CA GLY A 448 40.98 19.27 12.08
C GLY A 448 40.87 18.79 10.64
N GLN A 449 40.63 17.49 10.41
CA GLN A 449 40.36 16.93 9.11
C GLN A 449 38.86 16.71 8.93
N PHE A 450 38.29 17.31 7.89
CA PHE A 450 36.84 17.27 7.63
C PHE A 450 36.25 15.85 7.70
N ARG A 451 36.88 14.88 7.03
CA ARG A 451 36.38 13.49 6.98
C ARG A 451 36.37 12.82 8.35
N GLU A 452 37.46 12.92 9.10
CA GLU A 452 37.58 12.31 10.43
C GLU A 452 36.62 12.98 11.42
N ASP A 453 36.49 14.31 11.33
CA ASP A 453 35.57 15.06 12.15
C ASP A 453 34.09 14.74 11.85
N CYS A 454 33.73 14.48 10.58
CA CYS A 454 32.41 13.97 10.21
C CYS A 454 32.14 12.58 10.80
N GLN A 455 33.15 11.69 10.90
CA GLN A 455 32.98 10.40 11.58
C GLN A 455 32.66 10.59 13.05
N ILE A 456 33.37 11.51 13.72
CA ILE A 456 33.13 11.81 15.13
C ILE A 456 31.71 12.40 15.31
N ASP A 457 31.27 13.30 14.42
CA ASP A 457 29.90 13.83 14.44
C ASP A 457 28.85 12.70 14.30
N ILE A 458 29.04 11.74 13.39
CA ILE A 458 28.13 10.58 13.25
C ILE A 458 28.11 9.74 14.53
N LEU A 459 29.26 9.50 15.16
CA LEU A 459 29.34 8.76 16.43
C LEU A 459 28.59 9.48 17.56
N VAL A 460 28.74 10.80 17.64
CA VAL A 460 28.02 11.64 18.60
C VAL A 460 26.51 11.61 18.33
N ILE A 461 26.09 11.77 17.08
CA ILE A 461 24.69 11.67 16.65
C ILE A 461 24.09 10.32 17.05
N SER A 462 24.81 9.22 16.79
CA SER A 462 24.36 7.87 17.11
C SER A 462 24.11 7.67 18.61
N ARG A 463 25.06 8.11 19.45
CA ARG A 463 24.97 7.97 20.91
C ARG A 463 23.88 8.84 21.52
N SER A 464 23.64 10.00 20.91
CA SER A 464 22.68 10.98 21.41
C SER A 464 21.37 10.98 20.65
N ALA A 465 21.15 9.97 19.79
CA ALA A 465 20.00 9.87 18.92
C ALA A 465 18.67 9.98 19.66
N ARG A 466 18.57 9.39 20.87
CA ARG A 466 17.37 9.48 21.71
C ARG A 466 17.08 10.90 22.16
N ALA A 467 18.10 11.64 22.58
CA ALA A 467 17.97 13.03 23.00
C ALA A 467 17.62 13.93 21.80
N LEU A 468 18.30 13.73 20.66
CA LEU A 468 18.05 14.47 19.42
C LEU A 468 16.64 14.27 18.86
N ALA A 469 16.09 13.06 19.06
CA ALA A 469 14.78 12.68 18.56
C ALA A 469 13.60 13.14 19.41
N LEU A 470 13.82 13.75 20.58
CA LEU A 470 12.73 14.24 21.42
C LEU A 470 11.95 15.35 20.70
N PRO A 471 10.62 15.39 20.84
CA PRO A 471 9.82 16.44 20.22
C PRO A 471 10.23 17.81 20.75
N ASP A 472 10.21 18.81 19.87
CA ASP A 472 10.55 20.19 20.22
C ASP A 472 9.74 20.63 21.45
N ARG A 473 10.43 21.01 22.53
CA ARG A 473 9.77 21.72 23.63
C ARG A 473 9.39 23.09 23.06
N ARG A 474 8.10 23.32 22.81
CA ARG A 474 7.60 24.60 22.28
C ARG A 474 7.93 25.75 23.25
N VAL A 475 9.12 26.32 23.10
CA VAL A 475 9.42 27.63 23.66
C VAL A 475 8.74 28.63 22.73
N LYS A 476 7.59 29.17 23.16
CA LYS A 476 6.90 30.26 22.44
C LYS A 476 7.92 31.36 22.17
N ASN A 477 8.04 31.75 20.90
CA ASN A 477 8.93 32.80 20.38
C ASN A 477 9.26 33.86 21.44
N SER A 478 10.37 33.64 22.14
CA SER A 478 10.88 34.61 23.08
C SER A 478 11.65 35.63 22.25
N ASN A 479 11.17 36.87 22.26
CA ASN A 479 11.87 38.01 21.68
C ASN A 479 13.36 37.97 22.11
N PRO A 480 14.29 38.44 21.26
CA PRO A 480 15.72 38.41 21.57
C PRO A 480 15.96 39.12 22.90
N THR A 481 16.20 38.34 23.94
CA THR A 481 16.52 38.86 25.27
C THR A 481 17.99 39.31 25.27
N PRO A 482 18.40 40.19 26.21
CA PRO A 482 19.82 40.51 26.40
C PRO A 482 20.70 39.25 26.58
N ILE A 483 20.12 38.16 27.11
CA ILE A 483 20.76 36.84 27.24
C ILE A 483 21.01 36.21 25.87
N TYR A 484 20.11 36.37 24.90
CA TYR A 484 20.30 35.89 23.52
C TYR A 484 21.50 36.59 22.87
N ALA A 485 21.56 37.92 22.92
CA ALA A 485 22.66 38.70 22.35
C ALA A 485 24.02 38.32 22.96
N LYS A 486 24.09 38.17 24.30
CA LYS A 486 25.31 37.73 24.99
C LYS A 486 25.75 36.32 24.57
N ASN A 487 24.80 35.40 24.39
CA ASN A 487 25.10 34.04 23.95
C ASN A 487 25.52 33.98 22.49
N TRP A 488 24.92 34.83 21.67
CA TRP A 488 25.28 35.00 20.26
C TRP A 488 26.74 35.43 20.13
N GLU A 489 27.14 36.49 20.84
CA GLU A 489 28.52 37.01 20.78
C GLU A 489 29.54 35.95 21.25
N LYS A 490 29.22 35.22 22.33
CA LYS A 490 30.07 34.13 22.80
C LYS A 490 30.27 33.04 21.75
N LEU A 491 29.18 32.56 21.13
CA LEU A 491 29.26 31.53 20.09
C LEU A 491 30.00 32.02 18.85
N TYR A 492 29.80 33.28 18.47
CA TYR A 492 30.55 33.90 17.38
C TYR A 492 32.06 33.86 17.64
N GLN A 493 32.50 34.28 18.83
CA GLN A 493 33.92 34.22 19.21
C GLN A 493 34.46 32.79 19.26
N ILE A 494 33.64 31.82 19.70
CA ILE A 494 34.03 30.40 19.73
C ILE A 494 34.28 29.88 18.31
N PHE A 495 33.37 30.13 17.36
CA PHE A 495 33.51 29.63 15.98
C PHE A 495 34.53 30.41 15.15
N LYS A 496 34.85 31.66 15.52
CA LYS A 496 35.94 32.44 14.92
C LYS A 496 37.33 31.87 15.22
N GLU A 497 37.48 31.07 16.27
CA GLU A 497 38.76 30.47 16.66
C GLU A 497 39.24 29.47 15.60
N LYS A 498 40.42 29.75 15.02
CA LYS A 498 41.03 28.94 13.96
C LYS A 498 41.54 27.59 14.47
N GLN A 499 41.84 27.48 15.77
CA GLN A 499 42.22 26.21 16.37
C GLN A 499 40.99 25.46 16.85
N MET A 500 40.52 24.51 16.04
CA MET A 500 39.32 23.71 16.33
C MET A 500 39.31 23.11 17.75
N LYS A 501 40.45 22.65 18.26
CA LYS A 501 40.55 22.11 19.64
C LYS A 501 40.18 23.14 20.70
N LYS A 502 40.61 24.39 20.54
CA LYS A 502 40.25 25.50 21.46
C LYS A 502 38.77 25.86 21.31
N ALA A 503 38.28 25.94 20.07
CA ALA A 503 36.87 26.21 19.79
C ALA A 503 35.95 25.18 20.47
N PHE A 504 36.26 23.88 20.36
CA PHE A 504 35.42 22.82 20.92
C PHE A 504 35.49 22.73 22.45
N LEU A 505 36.63 23.03 23.07
CA LEU A 505 36.71 23.18 24.53
C LEU A 505 35.85 24.34 25.03
N ALA A 506 35.89 25.48 24.33
CA ALA A 506 35.07 26.64 24.67
C ALA A 506 33.57 26.39 24.40
N LEU A 507 33.23 25.67 23.33
CA LEU A 507 31.86 25.25 23.02
C LEU A 507 31.32 24.30 24.10
N GLN A 508 32.13 23.33 24.54
CA GLN A 508 31.76 22.42 25.62
C GLN A 508 31.45 23.20 26.91
N ALA A 509 32.34 24.12 27.31
CA ALA A 509 32.14 24.97 28.48
C ALA A 509 30.88 25.84 28.34
N PHE A 510 30.63 26.38 27.15
CA PHE A 510 29.42 27.16 26.85
C PHE A 510 28.14 26.32 27.02
N LEU A 511 28.10 25.11 26.46
CA LEU A 511 26.94 24.21 26.57
C LEU A 511 26.69 23.77 28.03
N MET A 512 27.74 23.43 28.75
CA MET A 512 27.67 23.07 30.18
C MET A 512 27.16 24.21 31.07
N SER A 513 27.49 25.46 30.72
CA SER A 513 26.99 26.63 31.46
C SER A 513 25.50 26.90 31.28
N LYS A 514 24.86 26.29 30.27
CA LYS A 514 23.42 26.45 30.01
C LYS A 514 22.56 25.42 30.74
N THR A 515 23.08 24.21 30.97
CA THR A 515 22.39 23.17 31.75
C THR A 515 22.19 23.54 33.22
N SER A 516 22.92 24.52 33.74
CA SER A 516 22.79 24.98 35.14
C SER A 516 21.68 26.01 35.36
N PHE A 517 20.98 26.47 34.31
CA PHE A 517 19.94 27.52 34.38
C PHE A 517 18.53 27.04 34.02
N SER A 518 18.37 25.80 33.56
CA SER A 518 17.08 25.12 33.35
C SER A 518 16.79 24.20 34.51
#